data_AF-A0A929PIU2-F1
#
_entry.id   AF-A0A929PIU2-F1
#
_cell.length_a   1.000
_cell.length_b   1.000
_cell.length_c   1.000
_cell.angle_alpha   90.00
_cell.angle_beta   90.00
_cell.angle_gamma   90.00
#
_symmetry.space_group_name_H-M   'P 1'
#
loop_
_entity.id
_entity.type
_entity.pdbx_description
1 polymer ?
#
loop_
_entity_poly.entity_id
_entity_poly.type
_entity_poly.pdbx_seq_one_letter_code
_entity_poly.pdbx_strand_id
1 'polypeptide(L)' 'MFMDMMDCFILHTGQHYSYNSDKIFFNGLELPEVKYNLDVGSSSHAEETGEMLIGIDKR' A
#
# COMPACT_ATOMS: atom_id res chain seq x y z
N MET A 1 -29.44 -3.42 13.53
CA MET A 1 -28.73 -3.00 12.31
C MET A 1 -27.28 -3.36 12.52
N PHE A 2 -26.86 -4.55 12.08
CA PHE A 2 -25.45 -4.94 12.17
C PHE A 2 -24.75 -4.34 10.96
N MET A 3 -23.87 -3.38 11.21
CA MET A 3 -22.89 -2.96 10.22
C MET A 3 -21.80 -4.04 10.26
N ASP A 4 -21.70 -4.86 9.23
CA ASP A 4 -20.58 -5.78 9.10
C ASP A 4 -19.31 -4.93 9.02
N MET A 5 -18.45 -4.99 10.05
CA MET A 5 -17.13 -4.40 9.95
C MET A 5 -16.31 -5.32 9.04
N MET A 6 -16.22 -4.94 7.76
CA MET A 6 -15.28 -5.58 6.84
C MET A 6 -13.86 -5.39 7.40
N ASP A 7 -13.15 -6.49 7.57
CA ASP A 7 -11.74 -6.48 7.96
C ASP A 7 -10.93 -5.87 6.81
N CYS A 8 -10.52 -4.62 7.00
CA CYS A 8 -9.80 -3.81 6.05
C CYS A 8 -8.40 -3.55 6.58
N PHE A 9 -7.41 -3.58 5.69
CA PHE A 9 -6.04 -3.24 6.01
C PHE A 9 -5.42 -2.37 4.92
N ILE A 10 -4.33 -1.69 5.29
CA ILE A 10 -3.53 -0.91 4.35
C ILE A 10 -2.42 -1.78 3.78
N LEU A 11 -2.31 -1.77 2.46
CA LEU A 11 -1.21 -2.35 1.69
C LEU A 11 -0.47 -1.22 0.99
N HIS A 12 0.83 -1.15 1.21
CA HIS A 12 1.72 -0.19 0.57
C HIS A 12 2.35 -0.85 -0.67
N THR A 13 2.25 -0.21 -1.83
CA THR A 13 2.78 -0.80 -3.08
C THR A 13 4.29 -0.61 -3.24
N GLY A 14 4.90 0.34 -2.53
CA GLY A 14 6.33 0.65 -2.64
C GLY A 14 6.65 1.80 -3.61
N GLN A 15 5.64 2.45 -4.18
CA GLN A 15 5.77 3.40 -5.31
C GLN A 15 6.20 4.83 -4.95
N HIS A 16 6.77 5.10 -3.77
CA HIS A 16 7.09 6.48 -3.37
C HIS A 16 8.42 6.72 -2.62
N TYR A 17 8.86 7.98 -2.72
CA TYR A 17 10.17 8.51 -2.39
C TYR A 17 10.39 8.69 -0.88
N SER A 18 11.19 7.78 -0.31
CA SER A 18 11.76 7.85 1.05
C SER A 18 10.76 7.69 2.21
N TYR A 19 11.17 6.87 3.19
CA TYR A 19 10.46 6.59 4.45
C TYR A 19 9.92 7.83 5.19
N ASN A 20 10.61 8.97 5.06
CA ASN A 20 10.20 10.21 5.72
C ASN A 20 8.93 10.82 5.12
N SER A 21 8.72 10.68 3.80
CA SER A 21 7.52 11.20 3.13
C SER A 21 6.29 10.38 3.47
N ASP A 22 6.43 9.06 3.50
CA ASP A 22 5.33 8.16 3.85
C ASP A 22 4.85 8.46 5.28
N LYS A 23 5.77 8.55 6.25
CA LYS A 23 5.42 8.81 7.65
C LYS A 23 4.60 10.08 7.85
N ILE A 24 4.86 11.14 7.09
CA ILE A 24 4.08 12.39 7.17
C ILE A 24 2.64 12.16 6.69
N PHE A 25 2.47 11.42 5.59
CA PHE A 25 1.16 11.08 5.04
C PHE A 25 0.35 10.19 5.97
N PHE A 26 0.94 9.10 6.46
CA PHE A 26 0.26 8.16 7.37
C PHE A 26 -0.19 8.86 8.66
N ASN A 27 0.66 9.70 9.24
CA ASN A 27 0.31 10.46 10.44
C ASN A 27 -0.75 11.54 10.16
N GLY A 28 -0.65 12.26 9.04
CA GLY A 28 -1.58 13.34 8.70
C GLY A 28 -2.99 12.85 8.34
N LEU A 29 -3.11 11.61 7.87
CA LEU A 29 -4.38 10.98 7.51
C LEU A 29 -4.92 10.01 8.57
N GLU A 30 -4.22 9.88 9.72
CA GLU A 30 -4.55 8.93 10.78
C GLU A 30 -4.75 7.48 10.26
N LEU A 31 -3.94 7.09 9.27
CA LEU A 31 -4.02 5.75 8.68
C LEU A 31 -3.45 4.71 9.65
N PRO A 32 -4.03 3.49 9.69
CA PRO A 32 -3.47 2.40 10.47
C PRO A 32 -2.13 1.95 9.88
N GLU A 33 -1.39 1.17 10.66
CA GLU A 33 -0.12 0.59 10.24
C GLU A 33 -0.30 -0.26 8.97
N VAL A 34 0.68 -0.17 8.07
CA VAL A 34 0.73 -0.96 6.85
C VAL A 34 0.87 -2.44 7.20
N LYS A 35 -0.06 -3.27 6.72
CA LYS A 35 -0.02 -4.72 6.93
C LYS A 35 0.95 -5.43 5.97
N TYR A 36 1.05 -4.94 4.74
CA TYR A 36 1.95 -5.46 3.71
C TYR A 36 2.59 -4.34 2.92
N ASN A 37 3.89 -4.46 2.66
CA ASN A 37 4.58 -3.64 1.66
C ASN A 37 4.98 -4.56 0.49
N LEU A 38 4.65 -4.16 -0.74
CA LEU A 38 4.97 -4.94 -1.94
C LEU A 38 6.37 -4.65 -2.49
N ASP A 39 7.00 -3.57 -2.04
CA ASP A 39 8.34 -3.14 -2.47
C ASP A 39 8.50 -3.06 -4.00
N VAL A 40 7.42 -2.71 -4.72
CA VAL A 40 7.42 -2.55 -6.18
C VAL A 40 8.12 -1.24 -6.53
N GLY A 41 9.10 -1.31 -7.41
CA GLY A 41 9.81 -0.14 -7.93
C GLY A 41 11.00 -0.52 -8.82
N SER A 42 11.64 0.49 -9.41
CA SER A 42 12.88 0.37 -10.21
C SER A 42 12.72 -0.38 -11.54
N SER A 43 11.52 -0.41 -12.11
CA SER A 43 11.25 -1.00 -13.43
C SER A 43 10.50 -0.02 -14.34
N SER A 44 10.09 -0.44 -15.54
CA SER A 44 9.26 0.43 -16.39
C SER A 44 7.86 0.61 -15.78
N HIS A 45 7.16 1.70 -16.08
CA HIS A 45 5.80 1.94 -15.54
C HIS A 45 4.84 0.78 -15.79
N ALA A 46 4.95 0.12 -16.96
CA ALA A 46 4.12 -1.03 -17.31
C ALA A 46 4.44 -2.24 -16.42
N GLU A 47 5.72 -2.49 -16.15
CA GLU A 47 6.16 -3.57 -15.26
C GLU A 47 5.74 -3.30 -13.82
N GLU A 48 6.00 -2.11 -13.27
CA GLU A 48 5.58 -1.74 -11.91
C GLU A 48 4.06 -1.87 -11.75
N THR A 49 3.28 -1.44 -12.74
CA THR A 49 1.82 -1.61 -12.73
C THR A 49 1.41 -3.08 -12.68
N GLY A 50 2.07 -3.93 -13.49
CA GLY A 50 1.82 -5.37 -13.48
C GLY A 50 2.18 -6.02 -12.13
N GLU A 51 3.33 -5.66 -11.57
CA GLU A 51 3.81 -6.17 -10.28
C GLU A 51 2.89 -5.75 -9.13
N MET A 52 2.38 -4.51 -9.13
CA MET A 52 1.37 -4.06 -8.17
C MET A 52 0.11 -4.92 -8.22
N LEU A 53 -0.45 -5.14 -9.41
CA LEU A 53 -1.68 -5.93 -9.57
C LEU A 53 -1.49 -7.38 -9.10
N ILE A 54 -0.37 -8.01 -9.47
CA ILE A 54 -0.03 -9.36 -9.03
C ILE A 54 0.17 -9.41 -7.51
N GLY A 55 0.82 -8.40 -6.93
CA GLY A 55 1.06 -8.32 -5.49
C GLY A 55 -0.24 -8.15 -4.70
N ILE A 56 -1.17 -7.32 -5.18
CA ILE A 56 -2.49 -7.11 -4.58
C ILE A 56 -3.31 -8.40 -4.62
N ASP A 57 -3.37 -9.09 -5.75
CA ASP A 57 -4.14 -10.34 -5.88
C ASP A 57 -3.64 -11.47 -4.96
N LYS A 58 -2.35 -11.42 -4.56
CA LYS A 58 -1.70 -12.42 -3.71
C LYS A 58 -1.73 -12.08 -2.21
N ARG A 59 -2.48 -11.08 -1.76
CA ARG A 59 -2.54 -10.65 -0.34
C ARG A 59 -3.96 -10.65 0.18
#